data_AF-A0A7D7ZM55-F1
#
_entry.id   AF-A0A7D7ZM55-F1
#
_cell.length_a   1.000
_cell.length_b   1.000
_cell.length_c   1.000
_cell.angle_alpha   90.00
_cell.angle_beta   90.00
_cell.angle_gamma   90.00
#
_symmetry.space_group_name_H-M   'P 1'
#
loop_
_entity.id
_entity.type
_entity.pdbx_description
1 polymer ?
#
loop_
_entity_poly.entity_id
_entity_poly.type
_entity_poly.pdbx_seq_one_letter_code
_entity_poly.pdbx_strand_id
1 'polypeptide(L)' 'MRTLQALGVMALWTVAFLGIMNWLNIGEHNREPVWAILTALMFIIMIIGNFWIFFAVGKEEPWDWVKNKESGGDE' A
#
# COMPACT_ATOMS: atom_id res chain seq x y z
N MET A 1 10.71 1.65 -15.20
CA MET A 1 11.66 1.17 -14.15
C MET A 1 11.31 1.66 -12.75
N ARG A 2 10.91 2.93 -12.56
CA ARG A 2 10.53 3.48 -11.24
C ARG A 2 9.29 2.82 -10.63
N THR A 3 8.32 2.44 -11.47
CA THR A 3 7.14 1.66 -11.07
C THR A 3 7.50 0.30 -10.50
N LEU A 4 8.53 -0.37 -11.04
CA LEU A 4 9.05 -1.64 -10.52
C LEU A 4 9.73 -1.47 -9.16
N GLN A 5 10.43 -0.35 -8.97
CA GLN A 5 11.01 0.03 -7.68
C GLN A 5 9.91 0.34 -6.65
N ALA A 6 8.87 1.07 -7.05
CA ALA A 6 7.72 1.35 -6.19
C ALA A 6 7.03 0.05 -5.75
N LEU A 7 6.80 -0.88 -6.68
CA LEU A 7 6.28 -2.23 -6.37
C LEU A 7 7.15 -2.97 -5.36
N GLY A 8 8.49 -2.92 -5.51
CA GLY A 8 9.41 -3.53 -4.55
C GLY A 8 9.28 -2.95 -3.14
N VAL A 9 9.20 -1.62 -3.03
CA VAL A 9 9.04 -0.95 -1.72
C VAL A 9 7.66 -1.21 -1.12
N MET A 10 6.60 -1.24 -1.93
CA MET A 10 5.24 -1.59 -1.49
C MET A 10 5.16 -3.03 -0.98
N ALA A 11 5.86 -3.97 -1.64
CA ALA A 11 5.94 -5.35 -1.19
C ALA A 11 6.64 -5.44 0.18
N LEU A 12 7.77 -4.75 0.37
CA LEU A 12 8.46 -4.70 1.66
C LEU A 12 7.59 -4.08 2.76
N TRP A 13 6.87 -2.99 2.45
CA TRP A 13 5.92 -2.36 3.37
C TRP A 13 4.81 -3.32 3.80
N THR A 14 4.23 -4.04 2.85
CA THR A 14 3.17 -5.01 3.09
C THR A 14 3.68 -6.19 3.93
N VAL A 15 4.88 -6.72 3.62
CA VAL A 15 5.50 -7.81 4.40
C VAL A 15 5.81 -7.36 5.82
N ALA A 16 6.27 -6.13 6.04
CA ALA A 16 6.50 -5.60 7.37
C ALA A 16 5.20 -5.55 8.19
N PHE A 17 4.09 -5.09 7.59
CA PHE A 17 2.78 -5.08 8.25
C PHE A 17 2.27 -6.49 8.57
N LEU A 18 2.41 -7.44 7.64
CA LEU A 18 2.06 -8.84 7.90
C LEU A 18 2.91 -9.43 9.03
N GLY A 19 4.19 -9.09 9.11
CA GLY A 19 5.07 -9.48 10.21
C GLY A 19 4.59 -8.96 11.56
N ILE A 20 4.17 -7.69 11.63
CA ILE A 20 3.60 -7.09 12.85
C ILE A 20 2.30 -7.80 13.24
N MET A 21 1.39 -8.04 12.28
CA MET A 21 0.12 -8.73 12.54
C MET A 21 0.33 -10.17 13.02
N ASN A 22 1.33 -10.87 12.48
CA ASN A 22 1.68 -12.21 12.90
C ASN A 22 2.32 -12.22 14.29
N TRP A 23 3.18 -11.23 14.60
CA TRP A 23 3.78 -11.08 15.92
C TRP A 23 2.74 -10.77 17.00
N LEU A 24 1.72 -9.99 16.66
CA LEU A 24 0.57 -9.70 17.53
C LEU A 24 -0.44 -10.86 17.61
N ASN A 25 -0.20 -11.95 16.89
CA ASN A 25 -1.07 -13.12 16.81
C ASN A 25 -2.56 -12.76 16.63
N ILE A 26 -2.84 -11.87 15.67
CA ILE A 26 -4.18 -11.34 15.44
C ILE A 26 -5.20 -12.45 15.16
N GLY A 27 -4.76 -13.58 14.58
CA GLY A 27 -5.61 -14.73 14.29
C GLY A 27 -6.30 -15.34 15.52
N GLU A 28 -5.65 -15.31 16.69
CA GLU A 28 -6.22 -15.81 17.95
C GLU A 28 -7.22 -14.84 18.58
N HIS A 29 -7.09 -13.54 18.29
CA HIS A 29 -7.90 -12.49 18.89
C HIS A 29 -9.06 -12.03 17.99
N ASN A 30 -9.35 -12.76 16.92
CA ASN A 30 -10.36 -12.43 15.91
C ASN A 30 -11.80 -12.34 16.45
N ARG A 31 -12.08 -12.96 17.60
CA ARG A 31 -13.39 -12.88 18.27
C ARG A 31 -13.55 -11.64 19.16
N GLU A 32 -12.46 -10.95 19.45
CA GLU A 32 -12.47 -9.77 20.29
C GLU A 32 -12.70 -8.51 19.45
N PRO A 33 -13.76 -7.72 19.73
CA PRO A 33 -14.13 -6.58 18.89
C PRO A 33 -13.05 -5.49 18.86
N VAL A 34 -12.29 -5.33 19.94
CA VAL A 34 -11.19 -4.35 20.02
C VAL A 34 -10.08 -4.73 19.03
N TRP A 35 -9.70 -6.00 18.98
CA TRP A 35 -8.69 -6.50 18.05
C TRP A 35 -9.15 -6.44 16.60
N ALA A 36 -10.44 -6.67 16.34
CA ALA A 36 -11.01 -6.47 15.00
C ALA A 36 -10.85 -5.02 14.53
N ILE A 37 -11.14 -4.04 15.39
CA ILE A 37 -10.98 -2.61 15.08
C ILE A 37 -9.51 -2.26 14.84
N LEU A 38 -8.61 -2.73 15.71
CA LEU A 38 -7.17 -2.49 15.55
C LEU A 38 -6.62 -3.08 14.25
N THR A 39 -7.08 -4.28 13.88
CA THR A 39 -6.71 -4.93 12.62
C THR A 39 -7.21 -4.13 11.42
N ALA A 40 -8.47 -3.66 11.46
CA ALA A 40 -9.02 -2.82 10.41
C ALA A 40 -8.24 -1.50 10.24
N LEU A 41 -7.86 -0.86 11.36
CA LEU A 41 -7.03 0.34 11.34
C LEU A 41 -5.64 0.06 10.74
N MET A 42 -5.00 -1.05 11.10
CA MET A 42 -3.73 -1.45 10.48
C MET A 42 -3.86 -1.67 8.98
N PHE A 43 -4.93 -2.29 8.50
CA PHE A 43 -5.20 -2.43 7.07
C PHE A 43 -5.35 -1.09 6.37
N ILE A 44 -6.06 -0.14 6.97
CA ILE A 44 -6.21 1.23 6.43
C ILE A 44 -4.85 1.91 6.32
N ILE A 45 -4.04 1.86 7.37
CA ILE A 45 -2.68 2.44 7.38
C ILE A 45 -1.80 1.79 6.31
N MET A 46 -1.87 0.46 6.18
CA MET A 46 -1.13 -0.28 5.17
C MET A 46 -1.48 0.18 3.76
N ILE A 47 -2.78 0.34 3.45
CA ILE A 47 -3.27 0.81 2.15
C ILE A 47 -2.83 2.25 1.87
N ILE A 48 -3.02 3.17 2.83
CA ILE A 48 -2.61 4.57 2.69
C ILE A 48 -1.10 4.66 2.46
N GLY A 49 -0.31 3.88 3.21
CA GLY A 49 1.14 3.79 3.04
C GLY A 49 1.52 3.30 1.64
N ASN A 50 0.82 2.29 1.11
CA ASN A 50 1.06 1.79 -0.24
C ASN A 50 0.77 2.86 -1.31
N PHE A 51 -0.35 3.59 -1.21
CA PHE A 51 -0.61 4.72 -2.12
C PHE A 51 0.46 5.81 -2.02
N TRP A 52 0.88 6.15 -0.80
CA TRP A 52 1.92 7.14 -0.60
C TRP A 52 3.26 6.72 -1.20
N ILE A 53 3.70 5.47 -0.97
CA ILE A 53 4.92 4.89 -1.56
C ILE A 53 4.82 4.91 -3.09
N PHE A 54 3.66 4.54 -3.63
CA PHE A 54 3.45 4.51 -5.08
C PHE A 54 3.66 5.90 -5.69
N PHE A 55 3.06 6.95 -5.13
CA PHE A 55 3.24 8.31 -5.63
C PHE A 55 4.65 8.85 -5.37
N ALA A 56 5.21 8.63 -4.17
CA ALA A 56 6.52 9.15 -3.79
C ALA A 56 7.67 8.50 -4.58
N VAL A 57 7.62 7.18 -4.82
CA VAL A 57 8.67 6.42 -5.50
C VAL A 57 8.43 6.35 -7.00
N GLY A 58 7.17 6.18 -7.41
CA GLY A 58 6.79 6.18 -8.82
C GLY A 58 7.08 7.51 -9.49
N LYS A 59 7.02 8.63 -8.75
CA LYS A 59 7.08 10.01 -9.29
C LYS A 59 6.08 10.24 -10.43
N GLU A 60 5.04 9.42 -10.47
CA GLU A 60 3.91 9.57 -11.35
C GLU A 60 2.82 10.22 -10.51
N GLU A 61 2.57 11.50 -10.79
CA GLU A 61 1.49 12.19 -10.14
C GLU A 61 0.18 11.85 -10.87
N PRO A 62 -0.94 11.59 -10.18
CA PRO A 62 -2.16 11.09 -10.83
C PRO A 62 -2.74 12.06 -11.87
N TRP A 63 -2.35 13.34 -11.84
CA TRP A 63 -2.70 14.34 -12.86
C TRP A 63 -1.89 14.24 -14.15
N ASP A 64 -0.70 13.62 -14.13
CA ASP A 64 0.09 13.38 -15.35
C ASP A 64 -0.48 12.23 -16.21
N TRP A 65 -1.26 11.33 -15.60
CA TRP A 65 -1.92 10.23 -16.29
C TRP A 65 -3.00 10.69 -17.28
N VAL A 66 -3.69 11.79 -16.96
CA VAL A 66 -4.70 12.39 -17.86
C VAL A 66 -4.00 13.03 -19.07
N LYS A 67 -2.86 13.68 -18.84
CA LYS A 67 -2.12 14.41 -19.87
C LYS A 67 -1.52 13.47 -20.93
N ASN A 68 -1.01 12.30 -20.53
CA ASN A 68 -0.49 11.30 -21.47
C ASN A 68 -1.58 10.63 -22.32
N LYS A 69 -2.81 10.52 -21.80
CA LYS A 69 -3.94 9.98 -22.58
C LYS A 69 -4.46 10.94 -23.65
N GLU A 70 -4.39 12.24 -23.40
CA GLU A 70 -4.81 13.25 -24.39
C GLU A 70 -3.78 13.46 -25.50
N SER A 71 -2.50 13.15 -25.26
CA SER A 71 -1.44 13.31 -26.26
C SER A 71 -1.23 12.09 -27.17
N GLY A 72 -2.06 11.05 -27.08
CA GLY A 72 -1.95 9.86 -27.94
C GLY A 72 -0.62 9.10 -27.82
N GLY A 73 0.02 9.16 -26.65
CA GLY A 73 1.31 8.51 -26.40
C GLY A 73 1.15 7.05 -25.98
N ASP A 74 0.56 6.23 -26.86
CA ASP A 74 0.71 4.78 -26.82
C ASP A 74 1.85 4.40 -27.80
N GLU A 75 3.10 4.56 -27.36
CA GLU A 75 4.27 3.90 -27.97
C GLU A 75 5.14 3.24 -26.88
#